data_AF-A0A929A2J4-F1
#
_entry.id   AF-A0A929A2J4-F1
#
_cell.length_a   1.000
_cell.length_b   1.000
_cell.length_c   1.000
_cell.angle_alpha   90.00
_cell.angle_beta   90.00
_cell.angle_gamma   90.00
#
_symmetry.space_group_name_H-M   'P 1'
#
loop_
_entity.id
_entity.type
_entity.pdbx_description
1 polymer ?
#
loop_
_entity_poly.entity_id
_entity_poly.type
_entity_poly.pdbx_seq_one_letter_code
_entity_poly.pdbx_strand_id
1 'polypeptide(L)' 'MTDFSNGLDKIVLGGIRFRQLSIQHRNNDVLISLGTERLLLLQNTNVGDINEADFA' A
#
# COMPACT_ATOMS: atom_id res chain seq x y z
N MET A 1 -0.37 -6.48 7.50
CA MET A 1 -0.82 -7.58 6.63
C MET A 1 0.43 -8.34 6.22
N THR A 2 0.49 -9.64 6.47
CA THR A 2 1.69 -10.46 6.24
C THR A 2 1.68 -11.22 4.91
N ASP A 3 0.55 -11.22 4.20
CA ASP A 3 0.27 -12.09 3.05
C ASP A 3 -0.28 -11.35 1.82
N PHE A 4 -0.11 -10.03 1.74
CA PHE A 4 -0.55 -9.26 0.58
C PHE A 4 0.11 -9.77 -0.71
N SER A 5 -0.73 -10.15 -1.67
CA SER A 5 -0.32 -10.63 -2.98
C SER A 5 -0.72 -9.60 -4.05
N ASN A 6 0.29 -8.94 -4.63
CA ASN A 6 0.13 -7.98 -5.73
C ASN A 6 -0.73 -8.57 -6.86
N GLY A 7 -1.70 -7.79 -7.33
CA GLY A 7 -2.61 -8.15 -8.42
C GLY A 7 -3.70 -9.16 -8.07
N LEU A 8 -3.71 -9.69 -6.84
CA LEU A 8 -4.76 -10.59 -6.32
C LEU A 8 -5.57 -9.92 -5.22
N ASP A 9 -4.88 -9.33 -4.24
CA ASP A 9 -5.51 -8.61 -3.13
C ASP A 9 -5.79 -7.15 -3.50
N LYS A 10 -6.91 -6.62 -3.01
CA LYS A 10 -7.26 -5.21 -3.18
C LYS A 10 -7.35 -4.47 -1.86
N ILE A 11 -6.71 -3.32 -1.79
CA ILE A 11 -6.81 -2.39 -0.68
C ILE A 11 -7.95 -1.42 -0.99
N VAL A 12 -9.03 -1.51 -0.21
CA VAL A 12 -10.18 -0.60 -0.36
C VAL A 12 -9.86 0.74 0.31
N LEU A 13 -9.88 1.80 -0.48
CA LEU A 13 -9.59 3.16 -0.05
C LEU A 13 -10.91 3.94 0.08
N GLY A 14 -11.53 3.92 1.26
CA GLY A 14 -12.84 4.55 1.50
C GLY A 14 -12.88 6.06 1.15
N GLY A 15 -13.16 6.39 -0.10
CA GLY A 15 -13.16 7.77 -0.63
C GLY A 15 -11.78 8.39 -0.87
N ILE A 16 -10.68 7.65 -0.68
CA ILE A 16 -9.31 8.13 -0.87
C ILE A 16 -8.84 7.69 -2.27
N ARG A 17 -8.27 8.61 -3.05
CA ARG A 17 -7.67 8.28 -4.36
C ARG A 17 -6.24 7.78 -4.16
N PHE A 18 -5.82 6.81 -4.96
CA PHE A 18 -4.44 6.30 -4.96
C PHE A 18 -3.38 7.41 -4.99
N ARG A 19 -3.60 8.43 -5.83
CA ARG A 19 -2.69 9.59 -5.98
C ARG A 19 -2.52 10.46 -4.72
N GLN A 20 -3.38 10.29 -3.71
CA GLN A 20 -3.25 10.99 -2.42
C GLN A 20 -2.37 10.23 -1.43
N LEU A 21 -2.05 8.96 -1.73
CA LEU A 21 -1.23 8.12 -0.88
C LEU A 21 0.25 8.43 -1.06
N SER A 22 0.97 8.33 0.06
CA SER A 22 2.42 8.18 0.07
C SER A 22 2.73 6.71 0.29
N ILE A 23 3.45 6.11 -0.65
CA ILE A 23 3.86 4.70 -0.61
C ILE A 23 5.38 4.67 -0.53
N GLN A 24 5.90 4.16 0.59
CA GLN A 24 7.33 4.23 0.90
C GLN A 24 7.86 2.86 1.27
N HIS A 25 9.03 2.53 0.73
CA HIS A 25 9.77 1.36 1.16
C HIS A 25 10.42 1.61 2.53
N ARG A 26 10.29 0.64 3.43
CA ARG A 26 10.86 0.66 4.78
C ARG A 26 11.45 -0.70 5.12
N ASN A 27 12.77 -0.83 5.03
CA ASN A 27 13.49 -2.10 5.18
C ASN A 27 13.04 -3.15 4.15
N ASN A 28 12.27 -4.16 4.56
CA ASN A 28 11.67 -5.17 3.68
C ASN A 28 10.14 -4.96 3.53
N ASP A 29 9.60 -3.88 4.07
CA ASP A 29 8.17 -3.62 4.13
C ASP A 29 7.80 -2.41 3.28
N VAL A 30 6.51 -2.25 3.00
CA VAL A 30 5.95 -1.03 2.41
C VAL A 30 4.98 -0.38 3.39
N LEU A 31 5.22 0.90 3.66
CA LEU A 31 4.32 1.76 4.43
C LEU A 31 3.47 2.60 3.47
N ILE A 32 2.15 2.53 3.64
CA ILE A 32 1.18 3.36 2.94
C ILE A 32 0.59 4.36 3.94
N SER A 33 0.64 5.64 3.61
CA SER A 33 0.16 6.73 4.45
C SER A 33 -0.64 7.77 3.68
N LEU A 34 -1.48 8.53 4.40
CA LEU A 34 -2.18 9.73 3.92
C LEU A 34 -1.75 10.92 4.79
N GLY A 35 -0.91 11.79 4.24
CA GLY A 35 -0.29 12.85 5.04
C GLY A 35 0.55 12.26 6.20
N THR A 36 0.18 12.59 7.44
CA THR A 36 0.83 12.06 8.65
C THR A 36 0.21 10.76 9.17
N GLU A 37 -0.92 10.34 8.62
CA GLU A 37 -1.65 9.14 9.06
C GLU A 37 -1.09 7.88 8.38
N ARG A 38 -0.76 6.87 9.19
CA ARG A 38 -0.33 5.56 8.69
C ARG A 38 -1.56 4.68 8.48
N LEU A 39 -1.80 4.28 7.24
CA LEU A 39 -2.97 3.47 6.89
C LEU A 39 -2.65 1.98 6.94
N LEU A 40 -1.53 1.57 6.33
CA LEU A 40 -1.20 0.16 6.16
C LEU A 40 0.31 -0.07 6.15
N LEU A 41 0.73 -1.17 6.76
CA LEU A 41 2.06 -1.74 6.61
C LEU A 41 1.93 -3.13 5.96
N LEU A 42 2.51 -3.24 4.77
CA LEU A 42 2.64 -4.49 4.02
C LEU A 42 4.01 -5.07 4.35
N GLN A 43 4.04 -6.21 5.02
CA GLN A 43 5.29 -6.81 5.46
C GLN A 43 5.91 -7.63 4.35
N ASN A 44 7.25 -7.64 4.28
CA ASN A 44 8.00 -8.44 3.30
C ASN A 44 7.56 -8.20 1.84
N THR A 45 7.23 -6.95 1.51
CA THR A 45 6.70 -6.53 0.21
C THR A 45 7.62 -5.47 -0.39
N ASN A 46 7.90 -5.54 -1.70
CA ASN A 46 8.66 -4.51 -2.39
C ASN A 46 7.73 -3.42 -2.92
N VAL A 47 8.16 -2.15 -2.84
CA VAL A 47 7.35 -1.02 -3.34
C VAL A 47 7.17 -1.05 -4.86
N GLY A 48 8.11 -1.64 -5.61
CA GLY A 48 8.01 -1.81 -7.05
C GLY A 48 6.95 -2.83 -7.47
N ASP A 49 6.51 -3.67 -6.54
CA ASP A 49 5.43 -4.64 -6.75
C ASP A 49 4.06 -4.05 -6.39
N ILE A 50 3.92 -2.74 -6.20
CA ILE A 50 2.64 -2.12 -5.86
C ILE A 50 2.31 -1.06 -6.89
N ASN A 51 1.09 -1.10 -7.41
CA ASN A 51 0.62 -0.12 -8.38
C ASN A 51 -0.86 0.24 -8.14
N GLU A 52 -1.39 1.18 -8.94
CA GLU A 52 -2.75 1.69 -8.78
C GLU A 52 -3.84 0.60 -8.90
N ALA A 53 -3.58 -0.50 -9.63
CA ALA A 53 -4.55 -1.59 -9.79
C ALA A 53 -4.80 -2.41 -8.50
N ASP A 54 -3.89 -2.32 -7.53
CA ASP A 54 -4.02 -2.96 -6.22
C ASP A 54 -4.97 -2.21 -5.28
N PHE A 55 -5.48 -1.05 -5.70
CA PHE A 55 -6.36 -0.21 -4.89
C PHE A 55 -7.74 -0.07 -5.54
N ALA A 56 -8.80 -0.18 -4.72
CA ALA A 56 -10.21 -0.10 -5.14
C ALA A 56 -11.00 0.95 -4.37
#